data_AF-A0A5C6MM51-F1
#
_entry.id   AF-A0A5C6MM51-F1
#
_cell.length_a   1.000
_cell.length_b   1.000
_cell.length_c   1.000
_cell.angle_alpha   90.00
_cell.angle_beta   90.00
_cell.angle_gamma   90.00
#
_symmetry.space_group_name_H-M   'P 1'
#
loop_
_entity.id
_entity.type
_entity.pdbx_description
1 polymer ?
#
loop_
_entity_poly.entity_id
_entity_poly.type
_entity_poly.pdbx_seq_one_letter_code
_entity_poly.pdbx_strand_id
1 'polypeptide(L)'
;MEFFAGLQACGHRFVKLYGAFKLRHMIGRCYLRGNDLQYDDADMNWQTLDEPCSHLGDVTSEVMCNMGISATITQTEVIVGSPGSYEWQGRVSPSVCNVHVSWMNPHVLFDTERSSFNNLQRRNIYIGYSVAQTGRLLSQEQETIVTGAPRDSKDDARGSVLLIEKRAGKLVIRQTLRGEQIGSYFGNVVATTDLNNDGWEDLLVGAPFYFHHEEKVGGAVYIYMNTGGGFDSGSSMVLTGPAGSAFGMSVAAAGDLNQDGFQDFAVGAPFHETGTVMIWTSGSEGVSREPSQV
;
A
#
# COMPACT_ATOMS: atom_id res chain seq x y z
N MET A 1 -4.81 -0.69 29.93
CA MET A 1 -4.72 0.73 29.54
C MET A 1 -5.00 0.75 28.06
N GLU A 2 -6.14 1.33 27.69
CA GLU A 2 -6.85 1.12 26.43
C GLU A 2 -6.25 1.90 25.25
N PHE A 3 -6.34 1.27 24.08
CA PHE A 3 -6.19 1.70 22.68
C PHE A 3 -5.94 3.19 22.37
N PHE A 4 -5.07 3.47 21.40
CA PHE A 4 -4.71 4.84 21.03
C PHE A 4 -4.91 5.27 19.57
N ALA A 5 -5.21 4.37 18.63
CA ALA A 5 -5.63 4.79 17.29
C ALA A 5 -6.78 3.93 16.76
N GLY A 6 -7.94 4.56 16.56
CA GLY A 6 -9.16 3.89 16.10
C GLY A 6 -9.46 4.14 14.63
N LEU A 7 -9.23 5.37 14.14
CA LEU A 7 -9.51 5.73 12.76
C LEU A 7 -8.45 6.68 12.21
N GLN A 8 -8.04 6.44 10.96
CA GLN A 8 -7.18 7.32 10.19
C GLN A 8 -7.91 7.82 8.94
N ALA A 9 -7.79 9.11 8.65
CA ALA A 9 -8.27 9.71 7.41
C ALA A 9 -7.23 10.67 6.83
N CYS A 10 -6.99 10.58 5.52
CA CYS A 10 -5.95 11.37 4.86
C CYS A 10 -6.50 12.15 3.67
N GLY A 11 -5.98 13.36 3.49
CA GLY A 11 -6.18 14.21 2.32
C GLY A 11 -4.87 14.41 1.57
N HIS A 12 -4.55 13.51 0.65
CA HIS A 12 -3.28 13.52 -0.10
C HIS A 12 -3.05 14.74 -0.99
N ARG A 13 -4.11 15.50 -1.30
CA ARG A 13 -4.04 16.76 -2.06
C ARG A 13 -4.13 18.00 -1.17
N PHE A 14 -3.95 17.85 0.15
CA PHE A 14 -3.85 18.99 1.04
C PHE A 14 -2.70 19.91 0.63
N VAL A 15 -3.01 21.21 0.49
CA VAL A 15 -2.07 22.23 0.03
C VAL A 15 -1.70 23.16 1.17
N LYS A 16 -0.40 23.36 1.38
CA LYS A 16 0.13 24.42 2.22
C LYS A 16 0.61 25.58 1.35
N LEU A 17 0.23 26.80 1.70
CA LEU A 17 0.70 28.01 1.01
C LEU A 17 1.97 28.49 1.69
N TYR A 18 3.04 28.67 0.91
CA TYR A 18 4.35 29.06 1.44
C TYR A 18 4.94 30.29 0.75
N GLY A 19 5.62 31.13 1.53
CA GLY A 19 6.33 32.32 1.07
C GLY A 19 5.43 33.48 0.61
N ALA A 20 6.07 34.60 0.27
CA ALA A 20 5.38 35.83 -0.16
C ALA A 20 4.55 35.63 -1.44
N PHE A 21 4.97 34.70 -2.30
CA PHE A 21 4.28 34.37 -3.56
C PHE A 21 3.16 33.32 -3.40
N LYS A 22 2.88 32.83 -2.18
CA LYS A 22 1.87 31.80 -1.90
C LYS A 22 2.02 30.57 -2.81
N LEU A 23 3.24 30.05 -2.89
CA LEU A 23 3.52 28.80 -3.61
C LEU A 23 2.66 27.68 -3.01
N ARG A 24 2.08 26.85 -3.89
CA ARG A 24 1.18 25.75 -3.51
C ARG A 24 1.97 24.48 -3.38
N HIS A 25 2.21 24.03 -2.14
CA HIS A 25 2.93 22.78 -1.86
C HIS A 25 1.91 21.69 -1.47
N MET A 26 1.81 20.63 -2.29
CA MET A 26 0.91 19.49 -2.10
C MET A 26 1.58 18.42 -1.23
N ILE A 27 1.68 18.70 0.06
CA ILE A 27 2.32 17.79 1.02
C ILE A 27 1.42 16.60 1.40
N GLY A 28 0.10 16.77 1.37
CA GLY A 28 -0.84 15.83 2.00
C GLY A 28 -0.91 16.00 3.52
N ARG A 29 -1.97 15.47 4.13
CA ARG A 29 -2.18 15.53 5.59
C ARG A 29 -3.05 14.37 6.03
N CYS A 30 -2.77 13.79 7.18
CA CYS A 30 -3.60 12.77 7.81
C CYS A 30 -4.11 13.23 9.18
N TYR A 31 -5.23 12.67 9.58
CA TYR A 31 -5.89 12.86 10.87
C TYR A 31 -6.11 11.50 11.50
N LEU A 32 -5.83 11.40 12.78
CA LEU A 32 -6.06 10.22 13.60
C LEU A 32 -7.11 10.53 14.67
N ARG A 33 -7.96 9.55 14.96
CA ARG A 33 -8.96 9.62 16.03
C ARG A 33 -8.90 8.35 16.87
N GLY A 34 -9.18 8.50 18.16
CA GLY A 34 -9.37 7.38 19.07
C GLY A 34 -10.61 6.56 18.71
N ASN A 35 -10.81 5.44 19.41
CA ASN A 35 -11.96 4.55 19.21
C ASN A 35 -13.30 5.22 19.53
N ASP A 36 -13.29 6.26 20.36
CA ASP A 36 -14.46 7.07 20.71
C ASP A 36 -14.84 8.09 19.61
N LEU A 37 -14.02 8.20 18.55
CA LEU A 37 -14.16 9.13 17.44
C LEU A 37 -14.14 10.61 17.84
N GLN A 38 -13.81 10.93 19.09
CA GLN A 38 -13.74 12.30 19.57
C GLN A 38 -12.38 12.92 19.28
N TYR A 39 -12.38 14.25 19.11
CA TYR A 39 -11.15 15.01 19.06
C TYR A 39 -10.72 15.37 20.48
N ASP A 40 -9.58 14.89 20.91
CA ASP A 40 -8.96 15.25 22.18
C ASP A 40 -7.76 16.18 21.90
N ASP A 41 -7.87 17.44 22.29
CA ASP A 41 -6.81 18.44 22.14
C ASP A 41 -5.69 18.30 23.18
N ALA A 42 -5.93 17.51 24.24
CA ALA A 42 -4.92 17.12 25.21
C ALA A 42 -4.10 15.90 24.75
N ASP A 43 -4.59 15.12 23.77
CA ASP A 43 -3.85 14.02 23.17
C ASP A 43 -2.80 14.54 22.18
N MET A 44 -1.68 14.97 22.77
CA MET A 44 -0.51 15.45 22.04
C MET A 44 0.29 14.32 21.36
N ASN A 45 -0.10 13.06 21.50
CA ASN A 45 0.60 11.91 20.93
C ASN A 45 -0.01 11.47 19.59
N TRP A 46 -1.33 11.23 19.49
CA TRP A 46 -1.95 10.74 18.24
C TRP A 46 -2.75 11.79 17.50
N GLN A 47 -3.39 12.73 18.20
CA GLN A 47 -4.35 13.65 17.58
C GLN A 47 -3.76 15.02 17.20
N THR A 48 -2.52 15.28 17.60
CA THR A 48 -1.72 16.41 17.11
C THR A 48 -1.41 16.22 15.63
N LEU A 49 -1.42 17.32 14.88
CA LEU A 49 -1.11 17.31 13.44
C LEU A 49 0.32 16.78 13.21
N ASP A 50 0.45 15.51 12.87
CA ASP A 50 1.69 14.99 12.29
C ASP A 50 1.71 15.26 10.77
N GLU A 51 2.54 16.23 10.36
CA GLU A 51 2.88 16.50 8.96
C GLU A 51 4.31 15.99 8.71
N PRO A 52 4.52 14.68 8.49
CA PRO A 52 5.87 14.15 8.34
C PRO A 52 6.55 14.62 7.06
N CYS A 53 5.79 15.05 6.05
CA CYS A 53 6.32 15.67 4.83
C CYS A 53 6.61 17.16 5.01
N SER A 54 7.85 17.56 4.73
CA SER A 54 8.26 18.96 4.80
C SER A 54 7.66 19.79 3.67
N HIS A 55 7.01 20.89 4.04
CA HIS A 55 6.57 21.93 3.12
C HIS A 55 7.66 22.94 2.76
N LEU A 56 8.86 22.78 3.33
CA LEU A 56 10.01 23.65 3.08
C LEU A 56 10.87 23.06 1.96
N GLY A 57 11.37 23.92 1.08
CA GLY A 57 12.20 23.52 -0.06
C GLY A 57 11.48 23.73 -1.39
N ASP A 58 11.76 22.83 -2.33
CA ASP A 58 11.25 22.86 -3.70
C ASP A 58 10.78 21.47 -4.15
N VAL A 59 10.40 21.32 -5.43
CA VAL A 59 9.90 20.06 -5.99
C VAL A 59 10.88 18.88 -5.89
N THR A 60 12.16 19.16 -5.64
CA THR A 60 13.19 18.15 -5.41
C THR A 60 13.19 17.57 -3.99
N SER A 61 12.42 18.16 -3.07
CA SER A 61 12.19 17.67 -1.71
C SER A 61 10.77 17.12 -1.54
N GLU A 62 10.16 17.28 -0.36
CA GLU A 62 8.87 16.70 0.01
C GLU A 62 7.68 17.65 -0.25
N VAL A 63 7.89 18.79 -0.91
CA VAL A 63 6.82 19.79 -1.09
C VAL A 63 5.67 19.28 -1.97
N MET A 64 5.88 18.18 -2.70
CA MET A 64 4.91 17.47 -3.54
C MET A 64 4.68 16.03 -3.06
N CYS A 65 4.92 15.77 -1.77
CA CYS A 65 4.90 14.43 -1.20
C CYS A 65 3.59 13.64 -1.44
N ASN A 66 2.45 14.33 -1.52
CA ASN A 66 1.13 13.72 -1.69
C ASN A 66 0.85 12.62 -0.65
N MET A 67 1.25 12.84 0.61
CA MET A 67 1.12 11.87 1.69
C MET A 67 -0.31 11.45 1.93
N GLY A 68 -0.51 10.14 2.15
CA GLY A 68 -1.79 9.59 2.56
C GLY A 68 -2.71 9.33 1.38
N ILE A 69 -2.13 9.15 0.19
CA ILE A 69 -2.84 8.53 -0.94
C ILE A 69 -3.22 7.08 -0.60
N SER A 70 -2.34 6.42 0.14
CA SER A 70 -2.55 5.14 0.80
C SER A 70 -2.07 5.28 2.24
N ALA A 71 -2.76 4.58 3.14
CA ALA A 71 -2.43 4.55 4.55
C ALA A 71 -2.90 3.23 5.16
N THR A 72 -2.16 2.75 6.14
CA THR A 72 -2.57 1.65 7.01
C THR A 72 -2.18 1.97 8.43
N ILE A 73 -2.95 1.44 9.37
CA ILE A 73 -2.76 1.66 10.79
C ILE A 73 -2.80 0.33 11.53
N THR A 74 -1.90 0.18 12.49
CA THR A 74 -1.90 -0.93 13.44
C THR A 74 -2.06 -0.38 14.86
N GLN A 75 -1.94 -1.26 15.85
CA GLN A 75 -2.04 -0.86 17.25
C GLN A 75 -0.93 0.10 17.68
N THR A 76 0.21 0.12 16.99
CA THR A 76 1.42 0.87 17.38
C THR A 76 2.06 1.67 16.25
N GLU A 77 1.64 1.44 15.00
CA GLU A 77 2.25 2.07 13.83
C GLU A 77 1.22 2.73 12.93
N VAL A 78 1.63 3.85 12.35
CA VAL A 78 0.93 4.52 11.26
C VAL A 78 1.86 4.53 10.06
N ILE A 79 1.39 3.94 8.97
CA ILE A 79 2.13 3.88 7.72
C ILE A 79 1.35 4.65 6.67
N VAL A 80 2.04 5.58 6.02
CA VAL A 80 1.45 6.41 4.97
C VAL A 80 2.35 6.40 3.74
N GLY A 81 1.73 6.21 2.58
CA GLY A 81 2.39 6.30 1.30
C GLY A 81 2.50 7.76 0.83
N SER A 82 3.64 8.11 0.23
CA SER A 82 3.97 9.45 -0.28
C SER A 82 4.65 9.37 -1.66
N PRO A 83 3.91 8.99 -2.72
CA PRO A 83 4.51 8.72 -4.03
C PRO A 83 5.07 9.96 -4.73
N GLY A 84 4.73 11.17 -4.29
CA GLY A 84 5.14 12.41 -4.93
C GLY A 84 6.42 13.02 -4.37
N SER A 85 6.97 12.46 -3.31
CA SER A 85 8.18 12.98 -2.68
C SER A 85 9.37 12.92 -3.64
N TYR A 86 10.19 13.97 -3.60
CA TYR A 86 11.48 14.09 -4.29
C TYR A 86 11.42 13.89 -5.81
N GLU A 87 10.56 14.66 -6.49
CA GLU A 87 10.24 14.51 -7.92
C GLU A 87 9.67 13.13 -8.27
N TRP A 88 8.71 12.63 -7.47
CA TRP A 88 8.15 11.28 -7.65
C TRP A 88 9.26 10.19 -7.68
N GLN A 89 10.36 10.53 -6.99
CA GLN A 89 11.70 9.99 -6.84
C GLN A 89 12.68 9.88 -8.01
N GLY A 90 13.10 11.01 -8.60
CA GLY A 90 14.57 11.11 -8.62
C GLY A 90 15.29 12.38 -9.08
N ARG A 91 16.01 12.99 -8.10
CA ARG A 91 17.48 13.11 -8.08
C ARG A 91 18.08 12.73 -6.69
N VAL A 92 19.38 12.46 -6.69
CA VAL A 92 20.31 12.05 -5.63
C VAL A 92 20.28 12.97 -4.39
N SER A 93 19.57 12.55 -3.35
CA SER A 93 19.80 12.97 -1.97
C SER A 93 20.00 11.71 -1.10
N PRO A 94 20.89 11.70 -0.10
CA PRO A 94 21.24 10.50 0.66
C PRO A 94 20.21 10.04 1.71
N SER A 95 19.04 10.70 1.84
CA SER A 95 17.98 10.31 2.78
C SER A 95 16.63 10.75 2.21
N VAL A 96 15.78 9.83 1.74
CA VAL A 96 14.68 10.19 0.82
C VAL A 96 13.45 9.27 0.95
N CYS A 97 12.37 9.80 1.54
CA CYS A 97 11.14 9.12 1.95
C CYS A 97 10.06 9.03 0.84
N ASN A 98 9.50 7.84 0.58
CA ASN A 98 8.24 7.68 -0.18
C ASN A 98 7.18 6.80 0.53
N VAL A 99 7.58 6.19 1.64
CA VAL A 99 6.70 5.57 2.61
C VAL A 99 7.19 6.11 3.94
N HIS A 100 6.31 6.77 4.68
CA HIS A 100 6.60 7.22 6.03
C HIS A 100 6.00 6.20 6.97
N VAL A 101 6.87 5.63 7.81
CA VAL A 101 6.47 4.81 8.94
C VAL A 101 6.71 5.66 10.16
N SER A 102 5.63 6.08 10.79
CA SER A 102 5.65 6.71 12.11
C SER A 102 5.31 5.64 13.13
N TRP A 103 6.29 5.31 13.98
CA TRP A 103 6.09 4.48 15.16
C TRP A 103 6.08 5.39 16.38
N MET A 104 5.11 5.21 17.26
CA MET A 104 5.02 5.95 18.51
C MET A 104 4.80 4.97 19.66
N ASN A 105 5.63 5.06 20.69
CA ASN A 105 5.39 4.33 21.92
C ASN A 105 4.20 4.94 22.67
N PRO A 106 3.11 4.20 22.88
CA PRO A 106 1.94 4.78 23.50
C PRO A 106 2.13 5.24 24.95
N HIS A 107 3.18 4.75 25.59
CA HIS A 107 3.46 4.99 27.00
C HIS A 107 4.50 6.08 27.22
N VAL A 108 5.07 6.66 26.16
CA VAL A 108 6.12 7.69 26.24
C VAL A 108 5.72 8.89 25.38
N LEU A 109 5.40 10.00 26.03
CA LEU A 109 5.14 11.28 25.35
C LEU A 109 6.38 11.69 24.54
N PHE A 110 6.16 12.12 23.29
CA PHE A 110 7.20 12.58 22.34
C PHE A 110 8.18 11.52 21.80
N ASP A 111 7.89 10.22 21.93
CA ASP A 111 8.70 9.12 21.39
C ASP A 111 8.26 8.72 19.96
N THR A 112 8.28 9.70 19.04
CA THR A 112 7.95 9.47 17.63
C THR A 112 9.20 9.12 16.85
N GLU A 113 9.39 7.84 16.55
CA GLU A 113 10.41 7.39 15.60
C GLU A 113 9.85 7.38 14.18
N ARG A 114 10.58 8.01 13.26
CA ARG A 114 10.24 8.01 11.84
C ARG A 114 11.28 7.24 11.06
N SER A 115 10.82 6.30 10.25
CA SER A 115 11.67 5.59 9.30
C SER A 115 11.18 5.80 7.89
N SER A 116 12.14 5.85 6.97
CA SER A 116 11.91 6.11 5.56
C SER A 116 12.95 5.41 4.71
N PHE A 117 12.65 5.26 3.42
CA PHE A 117 13.60 4.68 2.48
C PHE A 117 14.86 5.53 2.27
N ASN A 118 15.93 4.84 1.88
CA ASN A 118 17.06 5.46 1.21
C ASN A 118 16.75 5.59 -0.28
N ASN A 119 17.39 6.56 -0.94
CA ASN A 119 17.18 6.83 -2.36
C ASN A 119 17.51 5.60 -3.23
N LEU A 120 16.49 5.08 -3.92
CA LEU A 120 16.62 3.91 -4.80
C LEU A 120 17.21 4.26 -6.18
N GLN A 121 17.39 5.55 -6.50
CA GLN A 121 17.82 6.08 -7.81
C GLN A 121 16.87 5.74 -8.99
N ARG A 122 15.65 5.34 -8.67
CA ARG A 122 14.61 4.93 -9.63
C ARG A 122 13.57 6.05 -9.75
N ARG A 123 13.65 6.81 -10.85
CA ARG A 123 12.79 7.97 -11.17
C ARG A 123 11.35 7.57 -11.40
N ASN A 124 10.42 8.39 -10.89
CA ASN A 124 8.99 8.37 -11.20
C ASN A 124 8.27 7.05 -10.90
N ILE A 125 8.68 6.33 -9.86
CA ILE A 125 8.20 4.96 -9.60
C ILE A 125 6.89 4.91 -8.79
N TYR A 126 6.52 6.01 -8.14
CA TYR A 126 5.33 6.13 -7.30
C TYR A 126 5.25 5.06 -6.20
N ILE A 127 6.38 4.70 -5.58
CA ILE A 127 6.37 3.84 -4.40
C ILE A 127 5.55 4.52 -3.29
N GLY A 128 4.79 3.74 -2.51
CA GLY A 128 3.79 4.28 -1.58
C GLY A 128 2.46 4.62 -2.27
N TYR A 129 2.25 4.23 -3.52
CA TYR A 129 0.93 4.37 -4.14
C TYR A 129 -0.11 3.51 -3.40
N SER A 130 0.29 2.30 -3.02
CA SER A 130 -0.43 1.41 -2.11
C SER A 130 0.49 0.97 -0.98
N VAL A 131 -0.08 0.74 0.21
CA VAL A 131 0.61 0.22 1.39
C VAL A 131 -0.27 -0.79 2.10
N ALA A 132 0.34 -1.86 2.61
CA ALA A 132 -0.25 -2.79 3.56
C ALA A 132 0.81 -3.22 4.58
N GLN A 133 0.36 -3.65 5.75
CA GLN A 133 1.23 -4.17 6.81
C GLN A 133 0.62 -5.47 7.32
N THR A 134 1.45 -6.49 7.43
CA THR A 134 1.00 -7.78 7.95
C THR A 134 2.15 -8.55 8.60
N GLY A 135 1.81 -9.39 9.59
CA GLY A 135 2.73 -10.40 10.11
C GLY A 135 2.76 -11.63 9.20
N ARG A 136 3.59 -12.63 9.53
CA ARG A 136 3.58 -13.95 8.85
C ARG A 136 3.73 -13.89 7.33
N LEU A 137 4.39 -12.86 6.78
CA LEU A 137 4.64 -12.72 5.33
C LEU A 137 6.07 -13.15 4.98
N LEU A 138 7.09 -12.47 5.50
CA LEU A 138 8.50 -12.88 5.36
C LEU A 138 9.07 -13.52 6.62
N SER A 139 8.41 -13.30 7.76
CA SER A 139 8.80 -13.81 9.07
C SER A 139 7.54 -14.09 9.90
N GLN A 140 7.59 -15.13 10.72
CA GLN A 140 6.53 -15.45 11.68
C GLN A 140 6.44 -14.44 12.82
N GLU A 141 7.55 -13.79 13.16
CA GLU A 141 7.65 -12.88 14.32
C GLU A 141 7.66 -11.41 13.92
N GLN A 142 8.23 -11.08 12.76
CA GLN A 142 8.41 -9.69 12.33
C GLN A 142 7.34 -9.29 11.32
N GLU A 143 6.78 -8.10 11.53
CA GLU A 143 5.85 -7.50 10.57
C GLU A 143 6.58 -7.08 9.29
N THR A 144 5.89 -7.27 8.18
CA THR A 144 6.34 -6.88 6.86
C THR A 144 5.45 -5.77 6.32
N ILE A 145 6.08 -4.74 5.78
CA ILE A 145 5.42 -3.66 5.06
C ILE A 145 5.48 -4.01 3.57
N VAL A 146 4.32 -3.99 2.93
CA VAL A 146 4.15 -4.20 1.50
C VAL A 146 3.83 -2.86 0.88
N THR A 147 4.53 -2.47 -0.17
CA THR A 147 4.21 -1.22 -0.89
C THR A 147 4.27 -1.41 -2.39
N GLY A 148 3.27 -0.85 -3.07
CA GLY A 148 3.23 -0.79 -4.51
C GLY A 148 3.97 0.42 -5.09
N ALA A 149 4.65 0.19 -6.19
CA ALA A 149 5.31 1.18 -7.03
C ALA A 149 4.86 0.96 -8.49
N PRO A 150 3.65 1.41 -8.88
CA PRO A 150 3.01 1.08 -10.16
C PRO A 150 3.76 1.53 -11.41
N ARG A 151 4.70 2.46 -11.22
CA ARG A 151 5.52 3.05 -12.29
C ARG A 151 6.99 2.64 -12.17
N ASP A 152 7.31 1.65 -11.33
CA ASP A 152 8.67 1.17 -11.17
C ASP A 152 9.25 0.68 -12.51
N SER A 153 10.55 0.93 -12.66
CA SER A 153 11.37 0.79 -13.87
C SER A 153 11.25 1.95 -14.88
N LYS A 154 12.38 2.65 -15.12
CA LYS A 154 12.47 3.75 -16.10
C LYS A 154 12.30 3.27 -17.54
N ASP A 155 12.63 2.01 -17.80
CA ASP A 155 12.75 1.48 -19.16
C ASP A 155 11.42 0.89 -19.65
N ASP A 156 10.60 0.35 -18.74
CA ASP A 156 9.41 -0.41 -19.12
C ASP A 156 8.19 -0.21 -18.22
N ALA A 157 8.25 0.59 -17.15
CA ALA A 157 7.10 0.99 -16.32
C ALA A 157 6.09 -0.14 -16.04
N ARG A 158 6.60 -1.35 -15.79
CA ARG A 158 5.76 -2.54 -15.52
C ARG A 158 5.15 -2.51 -14.14
N GLY A 159 5.70 -1.70 -13.24
CA GLY A 159 5.32 -1.66 -11.84
C GLY A 159 6.00 -2.74 -11.03
N SER A 160 6.07 -2.52 -9.72
CA SER A 160 6.65 -3.45 -8.76
C SER A 160 5.90 -3.39 -7.43
N VAL A 161 6.02 -4.45 -6.64
CA VAL A 161 5.69 -4.48 -5.22
C VAL A 161 6.95 -4.77 -4.43
N LEU A 162 7.19 -4.00 -3.38
CA LEU A 162 8.36 -4.13 -2.51
C LEU A 162 7.92 -4.66 -1.14
N LEU A 163 8.63 -5.69 -0.67
CA LEU A 163 8.42 -6.30 0.64
C LEU A 163 9.55 -5.86 1.58
N ILE A 164 9.17 -5.25 2.70
CA ILE A 164 10.06 -4.46 3.53
C ILE A 164 9.97 -4.93 4.98
N GLU A 165 11.12 -5.16 5.58
CA GLU A 165 11.24 -5.41 7.02
C GLU A 165 11.84 -4.20 7.72
N LYS A 166 11.38 -3.92 8.94
CA LYS A 166 11.98 -2.94 9.84
C LYS A 166 13.09 -3.63 10.65
N ARG A 167 14.35 -3.26 10.41
CA ARG A 167 15.51 -3.78 11.16
C ARG A 167 16.27 -2.63 11.80
N ALA A 168 16.37 -2.65 13.14
CA ALA A 168 17.07 -1.62 13.92
C ALA A 168 16.69 -0.17 13.53
N GLY A 169 15.37 0.10 13.44
CA GLY A 169 14.84 1.42 13.08
C GLY A 169 14.94 1.79 11.59
N LYS A 170 15.46 0.91 10.73
CA LYS A 170 15.59 1.16 9.28
C LYS A 170 14.70 0.23 8.46
N LEU A 171 14.09 0.77 7.42
CA LEU A 171 13.34 0.02 6.43
C LEU A 171 14.31 -0.64 5.42
N VAL A 172 14.26 -1.97 5.32
CA VAL A 172 15.11 -2.74 4.43
C VAL A 172 14.24 -3.52 3.45
N ILE A 173 14.43 -3.29 2.15
CA ILE A 173 13.76 -4.07 1.10
C ILE A 173 14.38 -5.47 1.11
N ARG A 174 13.54 -6.48 1.31
CA ARG A 174 13.94 -7.90 1.33
C ARG A 174 13.70 -8.55 -0.02
N GLN A 175 12.59 -8.21 -0.66
CA GLN A 175 12.21 -8.74 -1.96
C GLN A 175 11.48 -7.68 -2.78
N THR A 176 11.61 -7.78 -4.10
CA THR A 176 10.85 -6.97 -5.05
C THR A 176 10.22 -7.89 -6.08
N LEU A 177 8.90 -7.86 -6.16
CA LEU A 177 8.11 -8.57 -7.16
C LEU A 177 7.82 -7.60 -8.31
N ARG A 178 8.07 -8.02 -9.55
CA ARG A 178 7.93 -7.17 -10.74
C ARG A 178 6.72 -7.59 -11.54
N GLY A 179 5.97 -6.59 -12.02
CA GLY A 179 4.88 -6.82 -12.96
C GLY A 179 5.39 -7.31 -14.31
N GLU A 180 4.52 -8.01 -15.04
CA GLU A 180 4.88 -8.65 -16.31
C GLU A 180 4.70 -7.71 -17.51
N GLN A 181 3.62 -6.91 -17.49
CA GLN A 181 3.18 -6.09 -18.61
C GLN A 181 3.44 -4.59 -18.38
N ILE A 182 4.00 -3.94 -19.40
CA ILE A 182 4.24 -2.49 -19.46
C ILE A 182 2.93 -1.72 -19.29
N GLY A 183 2.89 -0.74 -18.39
CA GLY A 183 1.73 0.13 -18.23
C GLY A 183 0.50 -0.52 -17.57
N SER A 184 0.60 -1.78 -17.14
CA SER A 184 -0.45 -2.49 -16.42
C SER A 184 -0.77 -1.89 -15.05
N TYR A 185 0.16 -1.07 -14.54
CA TYR A 185 0.07 -0.38 -13.25
C TYR A 185 0.08 -1.37 -12.07
N PHE A 186 0.83 -2.47 -12.21
CA PHE A 186 1.04 -3.49 -11.18
C PHE A 186 1.57 -2.90 -9.87
N GLY A 187 0.89 -3.20 -8.76
CA GLY A 187 1.13 -2.56 -7.47
C GLY A 187 0.19 -1.38 -7.21
N ASN A 188 -0.85 -1.19 -8.03
CA ASN A 188 -1.89 -0.18 -7.81
C ASN A 188 -2.56 -0.34 -6.44
N VAL A 189 -2.84 -1.58 -6.06
CA VAL A 189 -3.38 -1.98 -4.77
C VAL A 189 -2.67 -3.26 -4.35
N VAL A 190 -2.46 -3.40 -3.05
CA VAL A 190 -1.90 -4.61 -2.43
C VAL A 190 -2.81 -5.01 -1.28
N ALA A 191 -3.02 -6.32 -1.12
CA ALA A 191 -3.71 -6.91 0.02
C ALA A 191 -3.02 -8.21 0.40
N THR A 192 -3.13 -8.60 1.67
CA THR A 192 -2.54 -9.84 2.18
C THR A 192 -3.60 -10.63 2.93
N THR A 193 -3.64 -11.93 2.71
CA THR A 193 -4.53 -12.85 3.42
C THR A 193 -4.03 -14.29 3.24
N ASP A 194 -4.22 -15.15 4.23
CA ASP A 194 -3.81 -16.57 4.21
C ASP A 194 -4.88 -17.41 3.47
N LEU A 195 -4.71 -17.57 2.14
CA LEU A 195 -5.73 -18.16 1.25
C LEU A 195 -5.77 -19.69 1.35
N ASN A 196 -4.65 -20.32 1.71
CA ASN A 196 -4.54 -21.78 1.82
C ASN A 196 -4.52 -22.29 3.28
N ASN A 197 -4.64 -21.39 4.26
CA ASN A 197 -4.65 -21.69 5.70
C ASN A 197 -3.39 -22.44 6.16
N ASP A 198 -2.22 -22.09 5.62
CA ASP A 198 -0.95 -22.71 5.97
C ASP A 198 -0.18 -21.98 7.09
N GLY A 199 -0.74 -20.86 7.56
CA GLY A 199 -0.14 -20.04 8.60
C GLY A 199 0.77 -18.94 8.06
N TRP A 200 0.95 -18.82 6.74
CA TRP A 200 1.61 -17.70 6.09
C TRP A 200 0.61 -16.86 5.31
N GLU A 201 0.81 -15.55 5.33
CA GLU A 201 -0.01 -14.64 4.54
C GLU A 201 0.39 -14.75 3.06
N ASP A 202 -0.59 -14.82 2.17
CA ASP A 202 -0.39 -14.70 0.73
C ASP A 202 -0.53 -13.24 0.30
N LEU A 203 -0.10 -12.94 -0.93
CA LEU A 203 -0.10 -11.58 -1.46
C LEU A 203 -0.97 -11.46 -2.72
N LEU A 204 -1.88 -10.50 -2.70
CA LEU A 204 -2.74 -10.09 -3.80
C LEU A 204 -2.26 -8.74 -4.33
N VAL A 205 -2.03 -8.63 -5.64
CA VAL A 205 -1.55 -7.40 -6.28
C VAL A 205 -2.42 -7.02 -7.47
N GLY A 206 -2.99 -5.82 -7.42
CA GLY A 206 -3.80 -5.28 -8.52
C GLY A 206 -2.97 -4.65 -9.64
N ALA A 207 -3.42 -4.88 -10.87
CA ALA A 207 -2.91 -4.27 -12.10
C ALA A 207 -4.11 -3.86 -12.99
N PRO A 208 -4.85 -2.80 -12.62
CA PRO A 208 -6.13 -2.45 -13.25
C PRO A 208 -6.04 -2.06 -14.72
N PHE A 209 -4.84 -1.73 -15.22
CA PHE A 209 -4.61 -1.38 -16.63
C PHE A 209 -3.96 -2.53 -17.41
N TYR A 210 -3.88 -3.73 -16.83
CA TYR A 210 -3.57 -4.93 -17.59
C TYR A 210 -4.55 -5.08 -18.77
N PHE A 211 -4.06 -5.47 -19.93
CA PHE A 211 -4.87 -5.59 -21.13
C PHE A 211 -4.38 -6.71 -22.04
N HIS A 212 -5.31 -7.50 -22.57
CA HIS A 212 -5.02 -8.45 -23.64
C HIS A 212 -6.13 -8.39 -24.70
N HIS A 213 -5.77 -7.96 -25.92
CA HIS A 213 -6.73 -7.64 -26.97
C HIS A 213 -7.50 -8.87 -27.47
N GLU A 214 -6.79 -9.98 -27.72
CA GLU A 214 -7.37 -11.17 -28.34
C GLU A 214 -8.34 -11.88 -27.39
N GLU A 215 -8.00 -11.93 -26.10
CA GLU A 215 -8.83 -12.55 -25.06
C GLU A 215 -9.92 -11.60 -24.53
N LYS A 216 -9.91 -10.33 -24.95
CA LYS A 216 -10.83 -9.28 -24.50
C LYS A 216 -10.89 -9.14 -22.98
N VAL A 217 -9.73 -9.23 -22.33
CA VAL A 217 -9.57 -9.04 -20.89
C VAL A 217 -8.99 -7.66 -20.56
N GLY A 218 -9.39 -7.12 -19.41
CA GLY A 218 -9.00 -5.82 -18.91
C GLY A 218 -8.96 -5.80 -17.39
N GLY A 219 -7.82 -5.35 -16.85
CA GLY A 219 -7.50 -5.44 -15.44
C GLY A 219 -7.10 -6.86 -15.02
N ALA A 220 -6.25 -6.93 -14.00
CA ALA A 220 -5.79 -8.18 -13.42
C ALA A 220 -5.54 -8.07 -11.92
N VAL A 221 -5.65 -9.20 -11.24
CA VAL A 221 -5.14 -9.42 -9.88
C VAL A 221 -4.18 -10.60 -9.93
N TYR A 222 -2.95 -10.35 -9.50
CA TYR A 222 -1.92 -11.37 -9.37
C TYR A 222 -1.95 -11.91 -7.94
N ILE A 223 -1.97 -13.25 -7.83
CA ILE A 223 -1.92 -13.96 -6.55
C ILE A 223 -0.53 -14.59 -6.44
N TYR A 224 0.17 -14.26 -5.37
CA TYR A 224 1.44 -14.87 -4.98
C TYR A 224 1.20 -15.69 -3.72
N MET A 225 1.22 -17.02 -3.87
CA MET A 225 1.17 -17.92 -2.73
C MET A 225 2.52 -17.91 -2.03
N ASN A 226 2.50 -17.84 -0.70
CA ASN A 226 3.70 -17.85 0.11
C ASN A 226 4.30 -19.25 0.18
N THR A 227 5.63 -19.34 0.12
CA THR A 227 6.38 -20.61 0.22
C THR A 227 7.19 -20.72 1.51
N GLY A 228 6.61 -20.24 2.61
CA GLY A 228 7.20 -20.33 3.95
C GLY A 228 8.11 -19.15 4.31
N GLY A 229 7.68 -17.93 4.02
CA GLY A 229 8.42 -16.69 4.32
C GLY A 229 9.01 -16.02 3.09
N GLY A 230 8.49 -16.31 1.90
CA GLY A 230 8.99 -15.77 0.64
C GLY A 230 8.07 -16.10 -0.53
N PHE A 231 8.34 -15.44 -1.65
CA PHE A 231 7.56 -15.61 -2.88
C PHE A 231 8.46 -16.00 -4.04
N ASP A 232 7.93 -16.79 -4.96
CA ASP A 232 8.58 -17.00 -6.25
C ASP A 232 8.54 -15.72 -7.08
N SER A 233 9.43 -15.65 -8.09
CA SER A 233 9.50 -14.47 -8.97
C SER A 233 8.25 -14.30 -9.85
N GLY A 234 7.57 -15.40 -10.17
CA GLY A 234 6.30 -15.41 -10.91
C GLY A 234 5.12 -15.58 -9.97
N SER A 235 3.96 -15.02 -10.35
CA SER A 235 2.72 -15.21 -9.61
C SER A 235 2.23 -16.66 -9.73
N SER A 236 1.62 -17.17 -8.67
CA SER A 236 0.98 -18.48 -8.66
C SER A 236 -0.29 -18.52 -9.51
N MET A 237 -1.03 -17.40 -9.55
CA MET A 237 -2.24 -17.26 -10.36
C MET A 237 -2.42 -15.82 -10.82
N VAL A 238 -3.06 -15.64 -11.98
CA VAL A 238 -3.52 -14.34 -12.46
C VAL A 238 -5.01 -14.44 -12.74
N LEU A 239 -5.80 -13.63 -12.04
CA LEU A 239 -7.21 -13.42 -12.29
C LEU A 239 -7.37 -12.20 -13.20
N THR A 240 -8.27 -12.27 -14.17
CA THR A 240 -8.50 -11.18 -15.13
C THR A 240 -9.98 -10.85 -15.21
N GLY A 241 -10.27 -9.58 -15.51
CA GLY A 241 -11.64 -9.12 -15.70
C GLY A 241 -11.98 -8.82 -17.16
N PRO A 242 -13.24 -8.44 -17.43
CA PRO A 242 -13.68 -8.03 -18.77
C PRO A 242 -12.90 -6.81 -19.29
N ALA A 243 -12.73 -6.71 -20.60
CA ALA A 243 -12.09 -5.54 -21.23
C ALA A 243 -12.71 -4.22 -20.76
N GLY A 244 -11.86 -3.27 -20.36
CA GLY A 244 -12.28 -1.93 -19.92
C GLY A 244 -12.88 -1.86 -18.51
N SER A 245 -12.95 -2.97 -17.77
CA SER A 245 -13.55 -3.03 -16.44
C SER A 245 -12.72 -2.38 -15.32
N ALA A 246 -11.41 -2.22 -15.55
CA ALA A 246 -10.40 -1.95 -14.53
C ALA A 246 -10.47 -2.93 -13.34
N PHE A 247 -10.70 -4.21 -13.61
CA PHE A 247 -10.63 -5.26 -12.61
C PHE A 247 -9.28 -5.23 -11.85
N GLY A 248 -9.32 -5.34 -10.54
CA GLY A 248 -8.14 -5.19 -9.69
C GLY A 248 -7.79 -3.75 -9.34
N MET A 249 -8.71 -2.80 -9.53
CA MET A 249 -8.56 -1.41 -9.04
C MET A 249 -8.66 -1.33 -7.52
N SER A 250 -9.41 -2.25 -6.90
CA SER A 250 -9.47 -2.41 -5.45
C SER A 250 -9.47 -3.90 -5.12
N VAL A 251 -8.74 -4.28 -4.07
CA VAL A 251 -8.72 -5.64 -3.53
C VAL A 251 -8.81 -5.54 -2.02
N ALA A 252 -9.63 -6.39 -1.40
CA ALA A 252 -9.76 -6.46 0.04
C ALA A 252 -9.75 -7.91 0.51
N ALA A 253 -8.99 -8.18 1.58
CA ALA A 253 -9.19 -9.40 2.37
C ALA A 253 -10.59 -9.31 3.00
N ALA A 254 -11.41 -10.33 2.80
CA ALA A 254 -12.79 -10.36 3.25
C ALA A 254 -12.99 -11.21 4.52
N GLY A 255 -11.94 -11.93 4.94
CA GLY A 255 -12.03 -12.92 6.00
C GLY A 255 -12.68 -14.20 5.49
N ASP A 256 -12.94 -15.15 6.38
CA ASP A 256 -13.68 -16.38 6.06
C ASP A 256 -15.20 -16.08 6.00
N LEU A 257 -15.71 -15.79 4.80
CA LEU A 257 -17.10 -15.35 4.60
C LEU A 257 -18.08 -16.52 4.68
N ASN A 258 -17.66 -17.71 4.25
CA ASN A 258 -18.51 -18.91 4.19
C ASN A 258 -18.32 -19.84 5.41
N GLN A 259 -17.40 -19.50 6.32
CA GLN A 259 -17.06 -20.22 7.55
C GLN A 259 -16.50 -21.63 7.28
N ASP A 260 -15.71 -21.80 6.22
CA ASP A 260 -15.08 -23.07 5.86
C ASP A 260 -13.64 -23.23 6.38
N GLY A 261 -13.10 -22.19 7.03
CA GLY A 261 -11.76 -22.15 7.60
C GLY A 261 -10.69 -21.57 6.67
N PHE A 262 -11.03 -21.13 5.46
CA PHE A 262 -10.12 -20.48 4.53
C PHE A 262 -10.46 -18.98 4.42
N GLN A 263 -9.46 -18.14 4.16
CA GLN A 263 -9.72 -16.71 4.01
C GLN A 263 -10.14 -16.37 2.58
N ASP A 264 -11.14 -15.51 2.45
CA ASP A 264 -11.71 -15.07 1.19
C ASP A 264 -11.28 -13.64 0.86
N PHE A 265 -11.46 -13.24 -0.39
CA PHE A 265 -11.16 -11.88 -0.83
C PHE A 265 -12.17 -11.36 -1.86
N ALA A 266 -12.23 -10.04 -1.96
CA ALA A 266 -13.08 -9.34 -2.91
C ALA A 266 -12.24 -8.46 -3.84
N VAL A 267 -12.65 -8.39 -5.12
CA VAL A 267 -12.00 -7.57 -6.14
C VAL A 267 -13.03 -6.65 -6.80
N GLY A 268 -12.67 -5.37 -6.92
CA GLY A 268 -13.50 -4.36 -7.58
C GLY A 268 -13.15 -4.21 -9.06
N ALA A 269 -14.20 -4.00 -9.86
CA ALA A 269 -14.17 -3.66 -11.27
C ALA A 269 -15.08 -2.44 -11.51
N PRO A 270 -14.63 -1.22 -11.19
CA PRO A 270 -15.48 -0.04 -11.09
C PRO A 270 -16.08 0.42 -12.42
N PHE A 271 -15.54 -0.02 -13.55
CA PHE A 271 -16.04 0.34 -14.88
C PHE A 271 -16.73 -0.83 -15.60
N HIS A 272 -16.89 -1.96 -14.93
CA HIS A 272 -17.76 -3.02 -15.43
C HIS A 272 -19.22 -2.67 -15.12
N GLU A 273 -20.06 -2.57 -16.16
CA GLU A 273 -21.46 -2.14 -16.03
C GLU A 273 -21.59 -0.81 -15.25
N THR A 274 -22.21 -0.81 -14.07
CA THR A 274 -22.34 0.36 -13.17
C THR A 274 -21.32 0.35 -12.02
N GLY A 275 -20.37 -0.58 -12.05
CA GLY A 275 -19.45 -0.94 -10.97
C GLY A 275 -19.82 -2.31 -10.39
N THR A 276 -18.85 -3.21 -10.37
CA THR A 276 -19.04 -4.59 -9.88
C THR A 276 -17.99 -4.93 -8.81
N VAL A 277 -18.36 -5.75 -7.83
CA VAL A 277 -17.44 -6.37 -6.86
C VAL A 277 -17.63 -7.87 -6.95
N MET A 278 -16.53 -8.60 -7.16
CA MET A 278 -16.53 -10.04 -7.30
C MET A 278 -15.85 -10.66 -6.08
N ILE A 279 -16.41 -11.75 -5.54
CA ILE A 279 -15.92 -12.45 -4.34
C ILE A 279 -15.33 -13.78 -4.77
N TRP A 280 -14.13 -14.10 -4.26
CA TRP A 280 -13.53 -15.42 -4.34
C TRP A 280 -13.52 -16.04 -2.96
N THR A 281 -14.20 -17.18 -2.84
CA THR A 281 -14.03 -18.05 -1.69
C THR A 281 -12.85 -18.98 -1.92
N SER A 282 -11.95 -19.07 -0.95
CA SER A 282 -10.83 -20.01 -0.99
C SER A 282 -11.27 -21.39 -0.50
N GLY A 283 -10.36 -22.36 -0.44
CA GLY A 283 -10.69 -23.70 0.02
C GLY A 283 -9.48 -24.64 -0.03
N SER A 284 -9.68 -25.90 0.38
CA SER A 284 -8.62 -26.91 0.39
C SER A 284 -8.03 -27.22 -0.99
N GLU A 285 -8.81 -26.99 -2.05
CA GLU A 285 -8.39 -27.14 -3.45
C GLU A 285 -7.68 -25.88 -3.99
N GLY A 286 -7.55 -24.83 -3.17
CA GLY A 286 -7.01 -23.52 -3.53
C GLY A 286 -8.05 -22.55 -4.09
N VAL A 287 -7.56 -21.43 -4.61
CA VAL A 287 -8.41 -20.36 -5.18
C VAL A 287 -8.92 -20.75 -6.57
N SER A 288 -10.22 -20.60 -6.80
CA SER A 288 -10.84 -20.80 -8.12
C SER A 288 -10.47 -19.69 -9.12
N ARG A 289 -10.47 -20.02 -10.42
CA ARG A 289 -10.31 -19.01 -11.48
C ARG A 289 -11.55 -18.12 -11.67
N GLU A 290 -12.72 -18.65 -11.33
CA GLU A 290 -14.01 -17.96 -11.43
C GLU A 290 -14.45 -17.47 -10.05
N PRO A 291 -15.11 -16.30 -9.95
CA PRO A 291 -15.63 -15.80 -8.68
C PRO A 291 -16.78 -16.67 -8.17
N SER A 292 -16.87 -16.80 -6.85
CA SER A 292 -17.97 -17.46 -6.16
C SER A 292 -19.26 -16.63 -6.19
N GLN A 293 -19.12 -15.30 -6.27
CA GLN A 293 -20.23 -14.35 -6.37
C GLN A 293 -19.80 -13.08 -7.12
N VAL A 294 -20.76 -12.47 -7.84
CA VAL A 294 -20.65 -11.19 -8.56
C VAL A 294 -21.73 -10.23 -8.07
#